data_AF-A0A6A0GXM2-F1
#
_entry.id   AF-A0A6A0GXM2-F1
#
_cell.length_a   1.000
_cell.length_b   1.000
_cell.length_c   1.000
_cell.angle_alpha   90.00
_cell.angle_beta   90.00
_cell.angle_gamma   90.00
#
_symmetry.space_group_name_H-M   'P 1'
#
loop_
_entity.id
_entity.type
_entity.pdbx_description
1 polymer ?
#
loop_
_entity_poly.entity_id
_entity_poly.type
_entity_poly.pdbx_seq_one_letter_code
_entity_poly.pdbx_strand_id
1 'polypeptide(L)'
;MLFFCIIFVALVASALARPDSPPSYSAPGQRSSDDVKDPVKILRDDRVQPEDGSYAFDIETEDGIVRSEAGQNENEAGVVVQAGQVEEEKK
;
A
#
# COMPACT_ATOMS: atom_id res chain seq x y z
N MET A 1 24.43 -40.65 -25.78
CA MET A 1 25.47 -39.64 -25.46
C MET A 1 24.94 -38.21 -25.50
N LEU A 2 24.25 -37.77 -26.56
CA LEU A 2 23.69 -36.40 -26.66
C LEU A 2 22.71 -36.02 -25.52
N PHE A 3 21.84 -36.96 -25.12
CA PHE A 3 20.81 -36.72 -24.10
C PHE A 3 21.40 -36.45 -22.71
N PHE A 4 22.47 -37.16 -22.33
CA PHE A 4 23.19 -36.92 -21.07
C PHE A 4 23.90 -35.57 -21.06
N CYS A 5 24.42 -35.11 -22.21
CA CYS A 5 25.01 -33.77 -22.34
C CYS A 5 23.97 -32.66 -22.09
N ILE A 6 22.76 -32.78 -22.64
CA ILE A 6 21.71 -31.76 -22.48
C ILE A 6 21.30 -31.63 -21.02
N ILE A 7 21.11 -32.76 -20.32
CA ILE A 7 20.76 -32.77 -18.91
C ILE A 7 21.87 -32.12 -18.08
N PHE A 8 23.14 -32.48 -18.34
CA PHE A 8 24.27 -31.91 -17.61
C PHE A 8 24.39 -30.39 -17.81
N VAL A 9 24.24 -29.91 -19.06
CA VAL A 9 24.28 -28.48 -19.38
C VAL A 9 23.12 -27.73 -18.71
N ALA A 10 21.91 -28.29 -18.71
CA ALA A 10 20.75 -27.68 -18.08
C ALA A 10 20.91 -27.55 -16.56
N LEU A 11 21.50 -28.54 -15.91
CA LEU A 11 21.77 -28.53 -14.46
C LEU A 11 22.83 -27.49 -14.10
N VAL A 12 23.92 -27.41 -14.87
CA VAL A 12 24.98 -26.39 -14.66
C VAL A 12 24.45 -24.97 -14.90
N ALA A 13 23.66 -24.76 -15.96
CA ALA A 13 23.06 -23.47 -16.26
C ALA A 13 22.11 -23.00 -15.14
N SER A 14 21.32 -23.91 -14.56
CA SER A 14 20.41 -23.61 -13.45
C SER A 14 21.16 -23.23 -12.16
N ALA A 15 22.30 -23.87 -11.89
CA ALA A 15 23.13 -23.55 -10.73
C ALA A 15 23.80 -22.17 -10.84
N LEU A 16 24.18 -21.76 -12.05
CA LEU A 16 24.82 -20.47 -12.33
C LEU A 16 23.83 -19.30 -12.44
N ALA A 17 22.54 -19.58 -12.65
CA ALA A 17 21.51 -18.54 -12.75
C ALA A 17 21.07 -17.98 -11.39
N ARG A 18 21.66 -18.44 -10.27
CA ARG A 18 21.34 -17.90 -8.94
C ARG A 18 21.93 -16.48 -8.82
N PRO A 19 21.12 -15.46 -8.48
CA PRO A 19 21.65 -14.14 -8.21
C PRO A 19 22.56 -14.21 -6.97
N ASP A 20 23.84 -13.83 -7.14
CA ASP A 20 24.87 -13.85 -6.09
C ASP A 20 24.66 -12.79 -5.00
N SER A 21 23.70 -11.89 -5.18
CA SER A 21 23.42 -10.80 -4.24
C SER A 21 21.92 -10.70 -3.99
N PRO A 22 21.48 -10.59 -2.72
CA PRO A 22 20.10 -10.23 -2.45
C PRO A 22 19.84 -8.84 -3.05
N PRO A 23 18.61 -8.56 -3.54
CA PRO A 23 18.25 -7.21 -3.91
C PRO A 23 18.47 -6.30 -2.69
N SER A 24 19.41 -5.37 -2.80
CA SER A 24 19.66 -4.39 -1.76
C SER A 24 18.51 -3.40 -1.76
N TYR A 25 17.63 -3.49 -0.78
CA TYR A 25 16.64 -2.47 -0.51
C TYR A 25 17.33 -1.28 0.16
N SER A 26 17.52 -0.20 -0.57
CA SER A 26 17.93 1.08 0.01
C SER A 26 16.76 1.65 0.80
N ALA A 27 16.76 1.45 2.11
CA ALA A 27 15.83 2.15 2.98
C ALA A 27 16.09 3.67 2.86
N PRO A 28 15.04 4.52 2.85
CA PRO A 28 15.20 5.96 2.94
C PRO A 28 16.10 6.31 4.12
N GLY A 29 17.08 7.20 3.90
CA GLY A 29 18.00 7.64 4.95
C GLY A 29 17.24 8.18 6.16
N GLN A 30 17.81 7.99 7.36
CA GLN A 30 17.27 8.58 8.59
C GLN A 30 17.09 10.08 8.39
N ARG A 31 15.83 10.55 8.39
CA ARG A 31 15.54 11.98 8.48
C ARG A 31 16.16 12.49 9.77
N SER A 32 17.00 13.51 9.67
CA SER A 32 17.49 14.24 10.83
C SER A 32 16.28 14.83 11.57
N SER A 33 16.32 14.82 12.90
CA SER A 33 15.22 15.29 13.75
C SER A 33 14.82 16.75 13.46
N ASP A 34 15.71 17.54 12.88
CA ASP A 34 15.48 18.93 12.47
C ASP A 34 14.54 19.09 11.26
N ASP A 35 14.31 18.04 10.46
CA ASP A 35 13.38 18.03 9.31
C ASP A 35 11.98 17.51 9.68
N VAL A 36 11.73 17.24 10.96
CA VAL A 36 10.42 16.77 11.44
C VAL A 36 9.53 17.99 11.65
N LYS A 37 8.69 18.30 10.67
CA LYS A 37 7.53 19.18 10.89
C LYS A 37 6.67 18.57 11.99
N ASP A 38 6.17 19.42 12.89
CA ASP A 38 5.20 19.01 13.89
C ASP A 38 4.06 18.23 13.22
N PRO A 39 3.67 17.05 13.75
CA PRO A 39 2.60 16.27 13.17
C PRO A 39 1.30 17.07 13.22
N VAL A 40 0.60 17.15 12.09
CA VAL A 40 -0.73 17.78 12.04
C VAL A 40 -1.70 16.95 12.88
N LYS A 41 -2.42 17.60 13.79
CA LYS A 41 -3.35 16.90 14.68
C LYS A 41 -4.62 16.50 13.94
N ILE A 42 -5.13 15.33 14.27
CA ILE A 42 -6.45 14.88 13.84
C ILE A 42 -7.47 15.45 14.83
N LEU A 43 -8.41 16.25 14.35
CA LEU A 43 -9.46 16.86 15.15
C LEU A 43 -10.64 15.89 15.33
N ARG A 44 -10.96 15.10 14.31
CA ARG A 44 -12.04 14.12 14.29
C ARG A 44 -11.67 12.90 13.44
N ASP A 45 -12.02 11.70 13.90
CA ASP A 45 -11.82 10.44 13.20
C ASP A 45 -12.93 9.46 13.58
N ASP A 46 -13.98 9.40 12.76
CA ASP A 46 -15.08 8.46 12.92
C ASP A 46 -14.93 7.36 11.87
N ARG A 47 -14.91 6.09 12.32
CA ARG A 47 -14.76 4.93 11.43
C ARG A 47 -15.78 3.86 11.74
N VAL A 48 -16.38 3.31 10.69
CA VAL A 48 -17.29 2.18 10.75
C VAL A 48 -16.77 1.09 9.83
N GLN A 49 -16.54 -0.10 10.38
CA GLN A 49 -16.07 -1.26 9.62
C GLN A 49 -16.83 -2.51 10.08
N PRO A 50 -17.97 -2.82 9.45
CA PRO A 50 -18.73 -4.03 9.74
C PRO A 50 -18.03 -5.28 9.19
N GLU A 51 -18.43 -6.46 9.67
CA GLU A 51 -17.83 -7.74 9.27
C GLU A 51 -18.17 -8.20 7.84
N ASP A 52 -19.10 -7.52 7.18
CA ASP A 52 -19.47 -7.76 5.78
C ASP A 52 -18.47 -7.19 4.76
N GLY A 53 -17.41 -6.53 5.21
CA GLY A 53 -16.38 -5.96 4.36
C GLY A 53 -16.73 -4.61 3.74
N SER A 54 -17.83 -3.99 4.17
CA SER A 54 -18.09 -2.57 3.93
C SER A 54 -17.26 -1.68 4.85
N TYR A 55 -17.15 -0.39 4.52
CA TYR A 55 -16.47 0.59 5.36
C TYR A 55 -17.06 2.00 5.18
N ALA A 56 -16.92 2.83 6.21
CA ALA A 56 -17.11 4.28 6.13
C ALA A 56 -16.14 4.99 7.06
N PHE A 57 -15.64 6.16 6.67
CA PHE A 57 -14.85 7.02 7.53
C PHE A 57 -15.07 8.51 7.26
N ASP A 58 -14.95 9.30 8.33
CA ASP A 58 -14.94 10.76 8.33
C ASP A 58 -13.72 11.26 9.11
N ILE A 59 -12.85 12.02 8.47
CA ILE A 59 -11.60 12.53 9.04
C ILE A 59 -11.52 14.05 8.89
N GLU A 60 -11.19 14.74 9.98
CA GLU A 60 -10.92 16.18 10.00
C GLU A 60 -9.54 16.44 10.64
N THR A 61 -8.74 17.30 10.01
CA THR A 61 -7.34 17.56 10.39
C THR A 61 -7.12 19.05 10.67
N GLU A 62 -6.17 19.39 11.56
CA GLU A 62 -5.87 20.78 11.99
C GLU A 62 -5.50 21.73 10.84
N ASP A 63 -4.96 21.21 9.76
CA ASP A 63 -4.60 21.95 8.55
C ASP A 63 -5.77 22.15 7.57
N GLY A 64 -6.99 21.79 7.96
CA GLY A 64 -8.21 22.05 7.17
C GLY A 64 -8.59 20.93 6.19
N ILE A 65 -7.95 19.75 6.29
CA ILE A 65 -8.34 18.57 5.51
C ILE A 65 -9.60 17.97 6.12
N VAL A 66 -10.68 17.90 5.33
CA VAL A 66 -11.90 17.18 5.64
C VAL A 66 -12.12 16.10 4.58
N ARG A 67 -12.27 14.85 5.01
CA ARG A 67 -12.46 13.72 4.10
C ARG A 67 -13.53 12.77 4.60
N SER A 68 -14.47 12.47 3.71
CA SER A 68 -15.53 11.50 3.94
C SER A 68 -15.55 10.48 2.82
N GLU A 69 -15.55 9.20 3.16
CA GLU A 69 -15.57 8.11 2.18
C GLU A 69 -16.33 6.90 2.74
N ALA A 70 -17.09 6.24 1.87
CA ALA A 70 -17.72 4.96 2.18
C ALA A 70 -17.61 3.99 1.00
N GLY A 71 -17.42 2.72 1.34
CA GLY A 71 -17.40 1.61 0.40
C GLY A 71 -18.34 0.50 0.87
N GLN A 72 -18.98 -0.16 -0.09
CA GLN A 72 -19.77 -1.36 0.15
C GLN A 72 -19.07 -2.54 -0.54
N ASN A 73 -19.09 -3.69 0.15
CA ASN A 73 -18.75 -4.94 -0.51
C ASN A 73 -19.83 -5.27 -1.56
N GLU A 74 -19.46 -6.09 -2.53
CA GLU A 74 -20.21 -6.44 -3.75
C GLU A 74 -21.74 -6.30 -3.66
N ASN A 75 -22.33 -5.52 -4.59
CA ASN A 75 -23.79 -5.57 -4.81
C ASN A 75 -24.19 -6.89 -5.52
N GLU A 76 -25.49 -7.17 -5.70
CA GLU A 76 -25.98 -8.41 -6.36
C GLU A 76 -25.36 -8.71 -7.75
N ALA A 77 -24.72 -7.73 -8.39
CA ALA A 77 -24.01 -7.87 -9.66
C ALA A 77 -22.50 -8.15 -9.51
N GLY A 78 -21.98 -8.32 -8.28
CA GLY A 78 -20.55 -8.51 -8.01
C GLY A 78 -19.72 -7.23 -8.14
N VAL A 79 -20.35 -6.05 -8.08
CA VAL A 79 -19.68 -4.76 -8.30
C VAL A 79 -19.42 -4.06 -6.97
N VAL A 80 -18.18 -3.61 -6.78
CA VAL A 80 -17.77 -2.77 -5.65
C VAL A 80 -18.30 -1.34 -5.86
N VAL A 81 -18.96 -0.78 -4.85
CA VAL A 81 -19.47 0.59 -4.87
C VAL A 81 -18.69 1.43 -3.87
N GLN A 82 -18.07 2.51 -4.34
CA GLN A 82 -17.32 3.48 -3.53
C GLN A 82 -17.78 4.90 -3.86
N ALA A 83 -17.98 5.72 -2.82
CA ALA A 83 -18.25 7.15 -2.94
C ALA A 83 -17.48 7.92 -1.87
N GLY A 84 -17.04 9.13 -2.20
CA GLY A 84 -16.34 9.98 -1.24
C GLY A 84 -16.17 11.42 -1.73
N GLN A 85 -15.89 12.30 -0.79
CA GLN A 85 -15.63 13.72 -1.01
C GLN A 85 -14.40 14.16 -0.21
N VAL A 86 -13.65 15.09 -0.77
CA VAL A 86 -12.49 15.71 -0.12
C VAL A 86 -12.68 17.21 -0.21
N GLU A 87 -12.61 17.86 0.95
CA GLU A 87 -12.60 19.30 1.08
C GLU A 87 -11.27 19.71 1.70
N GLU A 88 -10.59 20.67 1.06
CA GLU A 88 -9.37 21.28 1.57
C GLU A 88 -9.65 22.77 1.79
N GLU A 89 -9.80 23.17 3.04
CA GLU A 89 -9.85 24.60 3.38
C GLU A 89 -8.42 25.09 3.59
N LYS A 90 -7.84 25.67 2.53
CA LYS A 90 -6.50 26.25 2.59
C LYS A 90 -6.51 27.51 3.46
N LYS A 91 -6.07 27.38 4.71
CA LYS A 91 -5.93 28.47 5.67
C LYS A 91 -4.78 29.44 5.35
#